data_AF-A0A934YGV9-F1
#
_entry.id   AF-A0A934YGV9-F1
#
_cell.length_a   1.000
_cell.length_b   1.000
_cell.length_c   1.000
_cell.angle_alpha   90.00
_cell.angle_beta   90.00
_cell.angle_gamma   90.00
#
_symmetry.space_group_name_H-M   'P 1'
#
loop_
_entity.id
_entity.type
_entity.pdbx_description
1 polymer ?
#
loop_
_entity_poly.entity_id
_entity_poly.type
_entity_poly.pdbx_seq_one_letter_code
_entity_poly.pdbx_strand_id
1 'polypeptide(L)'
;MGGLSGLLRATSLTAVLLAAGLFACGPRAPSPAPAVPTGRLASDARPPAAVGPAHPHAAVAGPSRAVGAMAPVRASRMGDRLAEVGLDIRHLPPLERLTPEQRRKVMGTFSDSLGIPCTGCHSEDNFRADTRRKRVAKRMYNEMARLLVLEDGEAVYCDGCHQGKEAVLDRRDKAKVSAFMDDSFVGKLRRIDGQEHDCSTCHGDPPEFAFVAQWKESPAPNLVLASEKQQALEKARAEAMALATPVAAPPAGQPVAVNAARTFPKPKRPPQPVRVCGEKDNLCPLQIWMRRNIAPAVTAGDTEALARAMDKLATFSPDSSWEWASMAKASAAAARRGDMDEARKACRGCHTTMKPLWRQKYRLRPVK
;
A
#
# COMPACT_ATOMS: atom_id res chain seq x y z
N MET A 1 17.29 54.04 4.24
CA MET A 1 16.27 54.61 5.13
C MET A 1 15.19 53.53 5.25
N GLY A 2 15.14 52.61 6.21
CA GLY A 2 15.23 52.64 7.68
C GLY A 2 13.93 51.93 8.17
N GLY A 3 13.82 51.08 9.19
CA GLY A 3 14.70 50.39 10.15
C GLY A 3 14.16 48.94 10.37
N LEU A 4 14.83 47.96 10.96
CA LEU A 4 15.50 47.85 12.28
C LEU A 4 14.56 48.02 13.49
N SER A 5 14.01 46.89 13.97
CA SER A 5 13.56 46.56 15.34
C SER A 5 13.21 45.06 15.32
N GLY A 6 13.83 44.10 16.00
CA GLY A 6 14.62 44.12 17.23
C GLY A 6 13.72 43.90 18.44
N LEU A 7 13.59 42.67 18.95
CA LEU A 7 13.53 42.40 20.39
C LEU A 7 13.67 40.90 20.73
N LEU A 8 14.67 40.64 21.57
CA LEU A 8 15.00 39.39 22.24
C LEU A 8 13.91 39.00 23.27
N ARG A 9 13.70 37.69 23.49
CA ARG A 9 13.51 37.15 24.85
C ARG A 9 14.24 35.82 25.01
N ALA A 10 15.20 35.85 25.93
CA ALA A 10 15.94 34.72 26.48
C ALA A 10 15.25 34.18 27.75
N THR A 11 15.73 33.03 28.23
CA THR A 11 15.53 32.40 29.56
C THR A 11 14.14 31.77 29.77
N SER A 12 14.02 30.52 30.24
CA SER A 12 14.62 30.00 31.48
C SER A 12 15.01 28.52 31.45
N LEU A 13 16.24 28.23 31.88
CA LEU A 13 16.62 26.95 32.46
C LEU A 13 15.83 26.72 33.76
N THR A 14 15.25 25.54 33.93
CA THR A 14 14.93 25.02 35.26
C THR A 14 15.48 23.60 35.36
N ALA A 15 16.53 23.45 36.17
CA ALA A 15 17.09 22.19 36.60
C ALA A 15 16.23 21.64 37.75
N VAL A 16 15.87 20.35 37.69
CA VAL A 16 15.30 19.63 38.84
C VAL A 16 15.96 18.26 38.98
N LEU A 17 16.83 18.23 40.00
CA LEU A 17 17.11 17.18 40.99
C LEU A 17 17.22 15.70 40.57
N LEU A 18 18.46 15.23 40.77
CA LEU A 18 18.84 13.87 41.13
C LEU A 18 17.92 13.27 42.22
N ALA A 19 17.50 12.03 42.02
CA ALA A 19 17.24 11.07 43.09
C ALA A 19 18.01 9.78 42.77
N ALA A 20 19.15 9.61 43.46
CA ALA A 20 19.95 8.40 43.45
C ALA A 20 19.27 7.35 44.35
N GLY A 21 18.62 6.36 43.73
CA GLY A 21 18.14 5.15 44.40
C GLY A 21 19.17 4.03 44.29
N LEU A 22 19.96 3.83 45.35
CA LEU A 22 20.80 2.66 45.56
C LEU A 22 19.92 1.39 45.66
N PHE A 23 19.85 0.59 44.60
CA PHE A 23 19.40 -0.80 44.70
C PHE A 23 20.60 -1.73 44.70
N ALA A 24 20.81 -2.34 45.86
CA ALA A 24 21.87 -3.28 46.16
C ALA A 24 21.79 -4.56 45.31
N CYS A 25 22.94 -5.02 44.85
CA CYS A 25 23.19 -6.34 44.31
C CYS A 25 22.94 -7.42 45.37
N GLY A 26 22.09 -8.41 45.07
CA GLY A 26 22.06 -9.70 45.75
C GLY A 26 22.41 -10.82 44.75
N PRO A 27 23.37 -11.71 45.05
CA PRO A 27 23.67 -12.84 44.18
C PRO A 27 22.53 -13.86 44.25
N ARG A 28 21.85 -14.08 43.13
CA ARG A 28 20.85 -15.15 42.99
C ARG A 28 21.58 -16.47 42.81
N ALA A 29 21.39 -17.38 43.76
CA ALA A 29 21.88 -18.75 43.70
C ALA A 29 21.40 -19.46 42.42
N PRO A 30 22.23 -20.34 41.81
CA PRO A 30 21.82 -21.13 40.66
C PRO A 30 20.72 -22.12 41.06
N SER A 31 19.57 -22.07 40.38
CA SER A 31 18.56 -23.12 40.47
C SER A 31 19.13 -24.44 39.93
N PRO A 32 18.88 -25.58 40.59
CA PRO A 32 19.32 -26.87 40.11
C PRO A 32 18.64 -27.22 38.78
N ALA A 33 19.43 -27.75 37.85
CA ALA A 33 18.95 -28.26 36.57
C ALA A 33 17.96 -29.41 36.79
N PRO A 34 16.84 -29.48 36.03
CA PRO A 34 16.01 -30.66 36.03
C PRO A 34 16.78 -31.83 35.41
N ALA A 35 16.78 -32.96 36.13
CA ALA A 35 17.34 -34.21 35.69
C ALA A 35 16.73 -34.64 34.34
N VAL A 36 17.58 -34.90 33.36
CA VAL A 36 17.19 -35.52 32.09
C VAL A 36 17.01 -37.02 32.36
N PRO A 37 15.81 -37.61 32.18
CA PRO A 37 15.66 -39.05 32.20
C PRO A 37 16.28 -39.64 30.93
N THR A 38 17.41 -40.33 31.09
CA THR A 38 17.98 -41.27 30.11
C THR A 38 17.11 -42.52 30.02
N GLY A 39 16.04 -42.43 29.22
CA GLY A 39 15.19 -43.55 28.85
C GLY A 39 15.74 -44.30 27.64
N ARG A 40 16.13 -45.55 27.88
CA ARG A 40 16.63 -46.56 26.93
C ARG A 40 15.62 -46.92 25.83
N LEU A 41 16.21 -47.37 24.73
CA LEU A 41 15.67 -48.07 23.56
C LEU A 41 14.60 -49.13 23.89
N ALA A 42 13.48 -49.09 23.16
CA ALA A 42 12.68 -50.27 22.81
C ALA A 42 12.07 -50.04 21.42
N SER A 43 12.68 -50.64 20.41
CA SER A 43 12.06 -50.87 19.10
C SER A 43 11.09 -52.03 19.24
N ASP A 44 9.80 -51.73 19.43
CA ASP A 44 8.75 -52.72 19.23
C ASP A 44 8.22 -52.64 17.80
N ALA A 45 8.49 -53.70 17.06
CA ALA A 45 7.93 -53.97 15.74
C ALA A 45 6.41 -54.10 15.86
N ARG A 46 5.69 -53.13 15.30
CA ARG A 46 4.22 -53.16 15.21
C ARG A 46 3.79 -54.07 14.05
N PRO A 47 2.91 -55.06 14.27
CA PRO A 47 2.37 -55.87 13.19
C PRO A 47 1.47 -55.05 12.26
N PRO A 48 1.36 -55.40 10.96
CA PRO A 48 0.53 -54.70 10.00
C PRO A 48 -0.95 -54.82 10.37
N ALA A 49 -1.60 -53.67 10.58
CA ALA A 49 -3.03 -53.59 10.84
C ALA A 49 -3.82 -54.00 9.58
N ALA A 50 -4.80 -54.87 9.78
CA ALA A 50 -5.74 -55.32 8.76
C ALA A 50 -6.53 -54.15 8.17
N VAL A 51 -6.65 -54.14 6.85
CA VAL A 51 -7.45 -53.19 6.07
C VAL A 51 -8.94 -53.51 6.31
N GLY A 52 -9.59 -52.70 7.14
CA GLY A 52 -11.04 -52.74 7.32
C GLY A 52 -11.79 -52.15 6.10
N PRO A 53 -13.06 -52.52 5.89
CA PRO A 53 -13.86 -52.09 4.74
C PRO A 53 -14.06 -50.57 4.73
N ALA A 54 -13.92 -49.98 3.54
CA ALA A 54 -14.06 -48.55 3.30
C ALA A 54 -15.44 -48.04 3.73
N HIS A 55 -15.46 -47.20 4.76
CA HIS A 55 -16.66 -46.42 5.09
C HIS A 55 -16.95 -45.43 3.96
N PRO A 56 -18.22 -45.25 3.55
CA PRO A 56 -18.60 -44.24 2.58
C PRO A 56 -18.21 -42.86 3.14
N HIS A 57 -17.36 -42.14 2.41
CA HIS A 57 -16.99 -40.77 2.72
C HIS A 57 -18.24 -39.90 2.67
N ALA A 58 -18.83 -39.62 3.84
CA ALA A 58 -19.81 -38.56 3.97
C ALA A 58 -19.19 -37.27 3.42
N ALA A 59 -19.90 -36.59 2.53
CA ALA A 59 -19.47 -35.32 1.96
C ALA A 59 -19.18 -34.35 3.11
N VAL A 60 -17.90 -34.12 3.39
CA VAL A 60 -17.46 -33.15 4.40
C VAL A 60 -17.95 -31.80 3.90
N ALA A 61 -18.98 -31.26 4.56
CA ALA A 61 -19.39 -29.88 4.36
C ALA A 61 -18.13 -29.01 4.52
N GLY A 62 -17.73 -28.35 3.43
CA GLY A 62 -16.53 -27.52 3.43
C GLY A 62 -16.56 -26.50 4.57
N PRO A 63 -15.40 -26.07 5.08
CA PRO A 63 -15.33 -25.16 6.22
C PRO A 63 -16.17 -23.91 5.94
N SER A 64 -17.17 -23.68 6.81
CA SER A 64 -18.01 -22.48 6.74
C SER A 64 -17.11 -21.24 6.75
N ARG A 65 -17.26 -20.38 5.73
CA ARG A 65 -16.49 -19.14 5.65
C ARG A 65 -16.92 -18.25 6.83
N ALA A 66 -15.98 -17.91 7.69
CA ALA A 66 -16.23 -17.03 8.82
C ALA A 66 -16.90 -15.73 8.34
N VAL A 67 -18.02 -15.38 8.96
CA VAL A 67 -18.80 -14.17 8.68
C VAL A 67 -18.29 -13.06 9.58
N GLY A 68 -17.66 -12.04 9.01
CA GLY A 68 -17.19 -10.87 9.76
C GLY A 68 -18.30 -9.85 10.03
N ALA A 69 -18.11 -9.02 11.06
CA ALA A 69 -19.11 -8.05 11.50
C ALA A 69 -19.20 -6.78 10.63
N MET A 70 -18.22 -6.54 9.74
CA MET A 70 -18.08 -5.29 8.97
C MET A 70 -18.15 -4.04 9.88
N ALA A 71 -17.41 -4.08 10.99
CA ALA A 71 -17.32 -2.95 11.90
C ALA A 71 -16.42 -1.84 11.31
N PRO A 72 -16.82 -0.56 11.39
CA PRO A 72 -16.00 0.54 10.88
C PRO A 72 -14.60 0.57 11.47
N VAL A 73 -13.62 1.04 10.69
CA VAL A 73 -12.24 1.21 11.14
C VAL A 73 -12.17 2.30 12.22
N ARG A 74 -11.27 2.13 13.19
CA ARG A 74 -11.06 3.05 14.31
C ARG A 74 -9.58 3.21 14.62
N ALA A 75 -9.24 4.22 15.43
CA ALA A 75 -7.91 4.42 15.95
C ALA A 75 -7.43 3.20 16.75
N SER A 76 -6.14 2.91 16.63
CA SER A 76 -5.52 1.79 17.33
C SER A 76 -5.37 2.09 18.82
N ARG A 77 -5.58 1.07 19.64
CA ARG A 77 -5.27 1.07 21.08
C ARG A 77 -3.91 0.45 21.40
N MET A 78 -3.13 0.08 20.38
CA MET A 78 -1.83 -0.58 20.54
C MET A 78 -0.65 0.40 20.64
N GLY A 79 -0.92 1.72 20.57
CA GLY A 79 0.10 2.77 20.61
C GLY A 79 1.05 2.62 21.82
N ASP A 80 0.50 2.56 23.04
CA ASP A 80 1.29 2.49 24.26
C ASP A 80 2.14 1.21 24.32
N ARG A 81 1.58 0.06 23.94
CA ARG A 81 2.29 -1.22 23.91
C ARG A 81 3.42 -1.28 22.88
N LEU A 82 3.26 -0.57 21.76
CA LEU A 82 4.32 -0.42 20.76
C LEU A 82 5.39 0.55 21.27
N ALA A 83 5.01 1.63 21.92
CA ALA A 83 5.92 2.61 22.51
C ALA A 83 6.80 1.98 23.61
N GLU A 84 6.26 1.06 24.42
CA GLU A 84 7.02 0.29 25.43
C GLU A 84 8.24 -0.45 24.85
N VAL A 85 8.22 -0.79 23.56
CA VAL A 85 9.33 -1.47 22.86
C VAL A 85 10.09 -0.55 21.91
N GLY A 86 9.92 0.76 22.08
CA GLY A 86 10.58 1.79 21.30
C GLY A 86 10.07 1.88 19.86
N LEU A 87 8.82 1.51 19.61
CA LEU A 87 8.19 1.63 18.29
C LEU A 87 7.14 2.74 18.29
N ASP A 88 7.30 3.71 17.39
CA ASP A 88 6.27 4.70 17.11
C ASP A 88 5.25 4.11 16.13
N ILE A 89 3.98 4.07 16.55
CA ILE A 89 2.87 3.56 15.75
C ILE A 89 2.66 4.34 14.44
N ARG A 90 3.03 5.63 14.39
CA ARG A 90 2.94 6.45 13.17
C ARG A 90 4.10 6.24 12.21
N HIS A 91 5.20 5.65 12.67
CA HIS A 91 6.43 5.47 11.90
C HIS A 91 7.01 4.06 12.07
N LEU A 92 6.15 3.04 11.94
CA LEU A 92 6.53 1.65 12.14
C LEU A 92 7.55 1.17 11.08
N PRO A 93 8.69 0.58 11.48
CA PRO A 93 9.67 0.05 10.54
C PRO A 93 9.17 -1.27 9.89
N PRO A 94 9.74 -1.69 8.74
CA PRO A 94 9.64 -3.06 8.21
C PRO A 94 9.72 -4.12 9.31
N LEU A 95 8.85 -5.12 9.27
CA LEU A 95 8.83 -6.17 10.30
C LEU A 95 10.19 -6.86 10.42
N GLU A 96 10.91 -6.93 9.31
CA GLU A 96 12.26 -7.49 9.17
C GLU A 96 13.33 -6.65 9.87
N ARG A 97 13.11 -5.35 10.06
CA ARG A 97 14.04 -4.44 10.78
C ARG A 97 13.86 -4.48 12.29
N LEU A 98 12.79 -5.11 12.79
CA LEU A 98 12.60 -5.27 14.23
C LEU A 98 13.68 -6.19 14.80
N THR A 99 14.25 -5.78 15.94
CA THR A 99 15.15 -6.64 16.70
C THR A 99 14.42 -7.90 17.16
N PRO A 100 15.13 -9.00 17.49
CA PRO A 100 14.49 -10.22 18.00
C PRO A 100 13.61 -9.97 19.23
N GLU A 101 13.99 -9.02 20.10
CA GLU A 101 13.22 -8.65 21.28
C GLU A 101 11.94 -7.89 20.93
N GLN A 102 12.05 -6.82 20.13
CA GLN A 102 10.91 -6.06 19.65
C GLN A 102 9.91 -6.98 18.94
N ARG A 103 10.43 -7.86 18.06
CA ARG A 103 9.61 -8.80 17.30
C ARG A 103 8.80 -9.72 18.21
N ARG A 104 9.40 -10.28 19.26
CA ARG A 104 8.66 -11.15 20.21
C ARG A 104 7.53 -10.41 20.89
N LYS A 105 7.74 -9.16 21.29
CA LYS A 105 6.71 -8.34 21.95
C LYS A 105 5.59 -7.93 20.99
N VAL A 106 5.94 -7.54 19.76
CA VAL A 106 4.98 -7.23 18.69
C VAL A 106 4.11 -8.43 18.32
N MET A 107 4.59 -9.68 18.43
CA MET A 107 3.72 -10.84 18.17
C MET A 107 2.52 -10.91 19.11
N GLY A 108 2.66 -10.44 20.37
CA GLY A 108 1.53 -10.36 21.30
C GLY A 108 0.45 -9.40 20.81
N THR A 109 0.83 -8.25 20.25
CA THR A 109 -0.15 -7.28 19.71
C THR A 109 -0.90 -7.83 18.49
N PHE A 110 -0.26 -8.68 17.67
CA PHE A 110 -0.92 -9.37 16.57
C PHE A 110 -1.97 -10.37 17.06
N SER A 111 -1.62 -11.22 18.01
CA SER A 111 -2.56 -12.19 18.59
C SER A 111 -3.78 -11.50 19.19
N ASP A 112 -3.57 -10.42 19.95
CA ASP A 112 -4.66 -9.67 20.58
C ASP A 112 -5.52 -8.94 19.55
N SER A 113 -4.90 -8.35 18.51
CA SER A 113 -5.62 -7.63 17.46
C SER A 113 -6.48 -8.54 16.59
N LEU A 114 -6.00 -9.76 16.33
CA LEU A 114 -6.64 -10.74 15.45
C LEU A 114 -7.56 -11.71 16.20
N GLY A 115 -7.43 -11.81 17.52
CA GLY A 115 -8.15 -12.78 18.34
C GLY A 115 -7.77 -14.24 18.04
N ILE A 116 -6.51 -14.49 17.67
CA ILE A 116 -6.00 -15.83 17.35
C ILE A 116 -4.74 -16.16 18.16
N PRO A 117 -4.55 -17.43 18.56
CA PRO A 117 -3.33 -17.85 19.25
C PRO A 117 -2.12 -17.80 18.31
N CYS A 118 -0.92 -17.93 18.87
CA CYS A 118 0.33 -17.96 18.10
C CYS A 118 0.30 -19.02 16.98
N THR A 119 -0.23 -20.21 17.27
CA THR A 119 -0.39 -21.33 16.33
C THR A 119 -1.39 -21.05 15.21
N GLY A 120 -2.20 -19.98 15.35
CA GLY A 120 -3.03 -19.48 14.27
C GLY A 120 -2.21 -19.06 13.05
N CYS A 121 -1.02 -18.48 13.27
CA CYS A 121 -0.12 -18.03 12.20
C CYS A 121 1.20 -18.83 12.14
N HIS A 122 1.63 -19.48 13.21
CA HIS A 122 2.88 -20.22 13.27
C HIS A 122 2.65 -21.73 13.21
N SER A 123 3.66 -22.47 12.73
CA SER A 123 3.71 -23.91 12.94
C SER A 123 4.12 -24.19 14.39
N GLU A 124 3.47 -25.16 15.04
CA GLU A 124 3.76 -25.57 16.43
C GLU A 124 5.22 -25.99 16.61
N ASP A 125 5.73 -26.79 15.67
CA ASP A 125 7.09 -27.33 15.73
C ASP A 125 8.15 -26.34 15.24
N ASN A 126 7.74 -25.32 14.48
CA ASN A 126 8.67 -24.39 13.84
C ASN A 126 8.08 -22.98 13.65
N PHE A 127 8.24 -22.13 14.66
CA PHE A 127 7.80 -20.74 14.61
C PHE A 127 8.51 -19.90 13.53
N ARG A 128 9.68 -20.33 13.06
CA ARG A 128 10.42 -19.66 11.98
C ARG A 128 9.85 -20.00 10.60
N ALA A 129 9.13 -21.11 10.45
CA ALA A 129 8.52 -21.51 9.18
C ALA A 129 7.68 -20.37 8.57
N ASP A 130 7.73 -20.26 7.24
CA ASP A 130 6.98 -19.26 6.48
C ASP A 130 5.61 -19.83 6.07
N THR A 131 4.68 -19.86 7.03
CA THR A 131 3.34 -20.41 6.81
C THR A 131 2.49 -19.47 5.92
N ARG A 132 1.43 -20.01 5.32
CA ARG A 132 0.48 -19.25 4.49
C ARG A 132 -0.10 -18.04 5.23
N ARG A 133 -0.49 -18.19 6.50
CA ARG A 133 -1.05 -17.08 7.31
C ARG A 133 0.02 -16.08 7.74
N LYS A 134 1.23 -16.53 8.06
CA LYS A 134 2.36 -15.64 8.39
C LYS A 134 2.72 -14.73 7.22
N ARG A 135 2.68 -15.23 5.97
CA ARG A 135 2.89 -14.41 4.76
C ARG A 135 1.86 -13.29 4.65
N VAL A 136 0.57 -13.61 4.86
CA VAL A 136 -0.51 -12.61 4.86
C VAL A 136 -0.30 -11.59 5.97
N ALA A 137 -0.06 -12.02 7.21
CA ALA A 137 0.14 -11.12 8.35
C ALA A 137 1.33 -10.16 8.10
N LYS A 138 2.43 -10.69 7.58
CA LYS A 138 3.61 -9.91 7.25
C LYS A 138 3.32 -8.83 6.19
N ARG A 139 2.59 -9.16 5.13
CA ARG A 139 2.16 -8.16 4.12
C ARG A 139 1.16 -7.16 4.67
N MET A 140 0.19 -7.59 5.47
CA MET A 140 -0.75 -6.65 6.13
C MET A 140 -0.01 -5.63 6.99
N TYR A 141 0.99 -6.06 7.76
CA TYR A 141 1.82 -5.13 8.54
C TYR A 141 2.70 -4.23 7.65
N ASN A 142 3.31 -4.81 6.62
CA ASN A 142 4.26 -4.11 5.75
C ASN A 142 3.61 -3.14 4.75
N GLU A 143 2.41 -3.45 4.28
CA GLU A 143 1.76 -2.76 3.16
C GLU A 143 0.51 -1.98 3.62
N MET A 144 -0.06 -2.29 4.78
CA MET A 144 -1.27 -1.62 5.30
C MET A 144 -1.01 -0.92 6.63
N ALA A 145 -0.76 -1.67 7.71
CA ALA A 145 -0.79 -1.13 9.08
C ALA A 145 0.22 0.01 9.32
N ARG A 146 1.39 -0.04 8.70
CA ARG A 146 2.37 1.05 8.81
C ARG A 146 2.04 2.27 7.96
N LEU A 147 1.27 2.09 6.89
CA LEU A 147 1.13 3.09 5.82
C LEU A 147 -0.17 3.87 5.96
N LEU A 148 -1.12 3.37 6.75
CA LEU A 148 -2.46 3.92 6.85
C LEU A 148 -2.67 4.59 8.21
N VAL A 149 -3.31 5.76 8.15
CA VAL A 149 -3.86 6.49 9.29
C VAL A 149 -5.30 6.83 8.98
N LEU A 150 -6.08 7.17 10.01
CA LEU A 150 -7.40 7.75 9.82
C LEU A 150 -7.29 9.11 9.13
N GLU A 151 -8.42 9.58 8.59
CA GLU A 151 -8.53 10.88 7.93
C GLU A 151 -8.06 12.04 8.83
N ASP A 152 -8.33 11.96 10.14
CA ASP A 152 -7.87 12.91 11.17
C ASP A 152 -6.37 12.77 11.51
N GLY A 153 -5.70 11.70 11.07
CA GLY A 153 -4.30 11.41 11.35
C GLY A 153 -4.05 10.55 12.58
N GLU A 154 -5.09 10.04 13.22
CA GLU A 154 -4.94 9.01 14.24
C GLU A 154 -4.39 7.73 13.63
N ALA A 155 -3.49 7.08 14.38
CA ALA A 155 -2.81 5.90 13.88
C ALA A 155 -3.75 4.69 13.85
N VAL A 156 -3.72 3.95 12.75
CA VAL A 156 -4.41 2.67 12.61
C VAL A 156 -3.37 1.55 12.77
N TYR A 157 -3.81 0.44 13.34
CA TYR A 157 -3.02 -0.78 13.45
C TYR A 157 -3.96 -1.97 13.23
N CYS A 158 -3.44 -3.19 13.43
CA CYS A 158 -4.19 -4.42 13.26
C CYS A 158 -5.53 -4.40 14.03
N ASP A 159 -5.58 -3.88 15.26
CA ASP A 159 -6.78 -3.83 16.10
C ASP A 159 -7.82 -2.81 15.65
N GLY A 160 -7.42 -1.76 14.92
CA GLY A 160 -8.33 -0.77 14.36
C GLY A 160 -9.27 -1.39 13.31
N CYS A 161 -8.75 -2.31 12.51
CA CYS A 161 -9.52 -3.03 11.48
C CYS A 161 -10.06 -4.38 11.96
N HIS A 162 -9.25 -5.17 12.68
CA HIS A 162 -9.62 -6.53 13.07
C HIS A 162 -10.46 -6.61 14.35
N GLN A 163 -10.23 -5.70 15.30
CA GLN A 163 -11.02 -5.58 16.52
C GLN A 163 -11.18 -6.92 17.27
N GLY A 164 -10.13 -7.74 17.29
CA GLY A 164 -10.11 -9.05 17.93
C GLY A 164 -10.71 -10.18 17.09
N LYS A 165 -10.89 -10.00 15.77
CA LYS A 165 -11.47 -11.00 14.86
C LYS A 165 -10.62 -11.17 13.59
N GLU A 166 -10.22 -12.40 13.27
CA GLU A 166 -9.49 -12.71 12.03
C GLU A 166 -10.33 -12.34 10.79
N ALA A 167 -11.63 -12.63 10.82
CA ALA A 167 -12.56 -12.31 9.74
C ALA A 167 -13.33 -11.02 10.04
N VAL A 168 -13.08 -9.98 9.24
CA VAL A 168 -13.71 -8.65 9.41
C VAL A 168 -14.87 -8.40 8.46
N LEU A 169 -14.94 -9.15 7.34
CA LEU A 169 -15.92 -8.93 6.28
C LEU A 169 -16.96 -10.05 6.20
N ASP A 170 -18.21 -9.69 5.94
CA ASP A 170 -19.24 -10.63 5.52
C ASP A 170 -19.28 -10.73 4.00
N ARG A 171 -18.59 -11.71 3.42
CA ARG A 171 -18.47 -11.88 1.96
C ARG A 171 -19.68 -12.56 1.29
N ARG A 172 -20.80 -12.74 1.99
CA ARG A 172 -22.02 -13.33 1.41
C ARG A 172 -22.74 -12.36 0.49
N ASP A 173 -22.66 -11.06 0.77
CA ASP A 173 -23.26 -9.99 -0.02
C ASP A 173 -22.17 -9.06 -0.56
N LYS A 174 -21.83 -9.23 -1.84
CA LYS A 174 -20.77 -8.47 -2.50
C LYS A 174 -21.05 -6.97 -2.56
N ALA A 175 -22.32 -6.58 -2.71
CA ALA A 175 -22.69 -5.17 -2.80
C ALA A 175 -22.47 -4.48 -1.44
N LYS A 176 -22.90 -5.13 -0.35
CA LYS A 176 -22.65 -4.61 1.00
C LYS A 176 -21.17 -4.54 1.33
N VAL A 177 -20.38 -5.55 0.96
CA VAL A 177 -18.92 -5.50 1.16
C VAL A 177 -18.31 -4.36 0.36
N SER A 178 -18.70 -4.17 -0.90
CA SER A 178 -18.15 -3.09 -1.71
C SER A 178 -18.48 -1.71 -1.13
N ALA A 179 -19.73 -1.50 -0.70
CA ALA A 179 -20.14 -0.25 -0.06
C ALA A 179 -19.41 0.00 1.26
N PHE A 180 -19.25 -1.05 2.07
CA PHE A 180 -18.48 -0.98 3.32
C PHE A 180 -16.99 -0.69 3.07
N MET A 181 -16.40 -1.30 2.04
CA MET A 181 -15.01 -1.04 1.66
C MET A 181 -14.79 0.41 1.24
N ASP A 182 -15.71 0.95 0.45
CA ASP A 182 -15.67 2.34 0.02
C ASP A 182 -15.81 3.29 1.21
N ASP A 183 -16.81 3.12 2.06
CA ASP A 183 -17.02 3.98 3.22
C ASP A 183 -15.90 3.87 4.27
N SER A 184 -15.54 2.65 4.67
CA SER A 184 -14.73 2.45 5.87
C SER A 184 -13.24 2.32 5.61
N PHE A 185 -12.81 1.91 4.41
CA PHE A 185 -11.39 1.82 4.08
C PHE A 185 -10.96 2.93 3.13
N VAL A 186 -11.69 3.15 2.03
CA VAL A 186 -11.31 4.22 1.08
C VAL A 186 -11.63 5.60 1.64
N GLY A 187 -12.82 5.78 2.22
CA GLY A 187 -13.29 7.08 2.70
C GLY A 187 -12.62 7.56 3.99
N LYS A 188 -12.23 6.64 4.88
CA LYS A 188 -11.75 6.96 6.24
C LYS A 188 -10.24 6.81 6.44
N LEU A 189 -9.53 6.22 5.47
CA LEU A 189 -8.09 6.01 5.57
C LEU A 189 -7.34 6.86 4.56
N ARG A 190 -6.19 7.35 5.00
CA ARG A 190 -5.22 8.03 4.15
C ARG A 190 -3.85 7.42 4.37
N ARG A 191 -2.97 7.59 3.38
CA ARG A 191 -1.60 7.12 3.50
C ARG A 191 -0.71 8.17 4.16
N ILE A 192 0.16 7.73 5.06
CA ILE A 192 1.14 8.61 5.72
C ILE A 192 2.20 9.14 4.76
N ASP A 193 2.42 8.47 3.63
CA ASP A 193 3.39 8.87 2.60
C ASP A 193 2.81 9.89 1.61
N GLY A 194 1.59 10.38 1.85
CA GLY A 194 0.91 11.36 1.01
C GLY A 194 0.44 10.82 -0.34
N GLN A 195 0.62 9.53 -0.63
CA GLN A 195 0.05 8.93 -1.83
C GLN A 195 -1.47 8.79 -1.70
N GLU A 196 -2.16 8.83 -2.84
CA GLU A 196 -3.60 8.61 -2.91
C GLU A 196 -3.97 7.23 -2.35
N HIS A 197 -5.04 7.17 -1.56
CA HIS A 197 -5.62 5.92 -1.06
C HIS A 197 -6.93 5.67 -1.80
N ASP A 198 -6.97 4.58 -2.58
CA ASP A 198 -8.16 4.17 -3.32
C ASP A 198 -8.26 2.64 -3.38
N CYS A 199 -9.28 2.12 -4.06
CA CYS A 199 -9.45 0.67 -4.27
C CYS A 199 -8.20 -0.01 -4.85
N SER A 200 -7.43 0.68 -5.71
CA SER A 200 -6.22 0.13 -6.33
C SER A 200 -5.04 0.07 -5.37
N THR A 201 -5.06 0.85 -4.30
CA THR A 201 -4.04 0.76 -3.25
C THR A 201 -4.09 -0.61 -2.56
N CYS A 202 -5.29 -1.15 -2.35
CA CYS A 202 -5.49 -2.43 -1.67
C CYS A 202 -5.59 -3.61 -2.64
N HIS A 203 -6.22 -3.41 -3.80
CA HIS A 203 -6.48 -4.47 -4.77
C HIS A 203 -5.48 -4.49 -5.94
N GLY A 204 -4.60 -3.50 -6.07
CA GLY A 204 -3.74 -3.34 -7.24
C GLY A 204 -4.50 -2.76 -8.45
N ASP A 205 -3.77 -2.62 -9.56
CA ASP A 205 -4.31 -2.09 -10.82
C ASP A 205 -3.89 -2.98 -12.01
N PRO A 206 -4.81 -3.77 -12.60
CA PRO A 206 -6.26 -3.84 -12.32
C PRO A 206 -6.58 -4.45 -10.95
N PRO A 207 -7.79 -4.19 -10.39
CA PRO A 207 -8.16 -4.70 -9.08
C PRO A 207 -8.19 -6.23 -9.06
N GLU A 208 -7.44 -6.79 -8.13
CA GLU A 208 -7.34 -8.20 -7.81
C GLU A 208 -8.05 -8.43 -6.45
N PHE A 209 -9.23 -9.06 -6.51
CA PHE A 209 -10.07 -9.28 -5.32
C PHE A 209 -9.72 -10.55 -4.53
N ALA A 210 -8.80 -11.37 -5.04
CA ALA A 210 -8.25 -12.57 -4.43
C ALA A 210 -6.80 -12.39 -3.94
N PHE A 211 -6.34 -11.15 -3.72
CA PHE A 211 -4.93 -10.86 -3.49
C PHE A 211 -4.42 -11.54 -2.22
N VAL A 212 -5.28 -11.66 -1.21
CA VAL A 212 -5.00 -12.41 0.02
C VAL A 212 -4.73 -13.90 -0.27
N ALA A 213 -5.38 -14.49 -1.27
CA ALA A 213 -5.07 -15.85 -1.70
C ALA A 213 -3.70 -15.91 -2.37
N GLN A 214 -3.36 -14.96 -3.25
CA GLN A 214 -2.02 -14.88 -3.84
C GLN A 214 -0.91 -14.66 -2.79
N TRP A 215 -1.19 -13.86 -1.76
CA TRP A 215 -0.28 -13.62 -0.64
C TRP A 215 -0.03 -14.87 0.20
N LYS A 216 -0.98 -15.82 0.24
CA LYS A 216 -0.74 -17.11 0.90
C LYS A 216 0.24 -17.96 0.12
N GLU A 217 0.22 -17.87 -1.21
CA GLU A 217 1.07 -18.70 -2.08
C GLU A 217 2.48 -18.14 -2.27
N SER A 218 2.65 -16.83 -2.15
CA SER A 218 3.93 -16.16 -2.36
C SER A 218 4.58 -15.67 -1.07
N PRO A 219 5.90 -15.85 -0.88
CA PRO A 219 6.61 -15.24 0.23
C PRO A 219 6.37 -13.73 0.26
N ALA A 220 6.18 -13.18 1.46
CA ALA A 220 6.06 -11.74 1.62
C ALA A 220 7.40 -11.06 1.26
N PRO A 221 7.39 -10.00 0.44
CA PRO A 221 8.60 -9.33 0.00
C PRO A 221 9.39 -8.87 1.22
N ASN A 222 10.71 -9.08 1.17
CA ASN A 222 11.60 -8.51 2.17
C ASN A 222 11.84 -7.05 1.80
N LEU A 223 11.15 -6.13 2.47
CA LEU A 223 11.22 -4.71 2.14
C LEU A 223 12.62 -4.12 2.35
N VAL A 224 13.41 -4.69 3.25
CA VAL A 224 14.81 -4.26 3.47
C VAL A 224 15.64 -4.58 2.25
N LEU A 225 15.65 -5.86 1.84
CA LEU A 225 16.38 -6.31 0.66
C LEU A 225 15.89 -5.61 -0.62
N ALA A 226 14.58 -5.35 -0.73
CA ALA A 226 14.02 -4.61 -1.86
C ALA A 226 14.52 -3.17 -1.89
N SER A 227 14.53 -2.47 -0.75
CA SER A 227 15.03 -1.09 -0.65
C SER A 227 16.54 -1.00 -0.92
N GLU A 228 17.34 -1.91 -0.39
CA GLU A 228 18.79 -1.97 -0.61
C GLU A 228 19.12 -2.25 -2.07
N LYS A 229 18.39 -3.20 -2.69
CA LYS A 229 18.53 -3.49 -4.12
C LYS A 229 18.18 -2.27 -4.97
N GLN A 230 17.12 -1.54 -4.63
CA GLN A 230 16.74 -0.34 -5.36
C GLN A 230 17.78 0.78 -5.20
N GLN A 231 18.26 1.03 -3.98
CA GLN A 231 19.34 1.99 -3.74
C GLN A 231 20.62 1.64 -4.51
N ALA A 232 20.99 0.36 -4.56
CA ALA A 232 22.13 -0.11 -5.34
C ALA A 232 21.95 0.12 -6.85
N LEU A 233 20.74 -0.12 -7.37
CA LEU A 233 20.41 0.15 -8.78
C LEU A 233 20.44 1.65 -9.11
N GLU A 234 19.90 2.49 -8.24
CA GLU A 234 19.92 3.96 -8.39
C GLU A 234 21.35 4.49 -8.36
N LYS A 235 22.18 4.00 -7.43
CA LYS A 235 23.61 4.33 -7.37
C LYS A 235 24.34 3.91 -8.65
N ALA A 236 24.15 2.67 -9.11
CA ALA A 236 24.78 2.17 -10.33
C ALA A 236 24.35 2.99 -11.57
N ARG A 237 23.09 3.41 -11.63
CA ARG A 237 22.60 4.30 -12.70
C ARG A 237 23.25 5.68 -12.64
N ALA A 238 23.41 6.26 -11.44
CA ALA A 238 24.09 7.53 -11.25
C ALA A 238 25.57 7.45 -11.68
N GLU A 239 26.26 6.37 -11.29
CA GLU A 239 27.64 6.10 -11.71
C GLU A 239 27.75 5.91 -13.24
N ALA A 240 26.83 5.17 -13.85
CA ALA A 240 26.79 5.01 -15.30
C ALA A 240 26.52 6.33 -16.05
N MET A 241 25.66 7.21 -15.50
CA MET A 241 25.44 8.54 -16.04
C MET A 241 26.65 9.46 -15.87
N ALA A 242 27.41 9.32 -14.79
CA ALA A 242 28.65 10.09 -14.58
C ALA A 242 29.79 9.64 -15.50
N LEU A 243 29.83 8.36 -15.88
CA LEU A 243 30.81 7.79 -16.81
C LEU A 243 30.45 8.00 -18.29
N ALA A 244 29.20 8.37 -18.59
CA ALA A 244 28.80 8.70 -19.95
C ALA A 244 29.47 10.01 -20.37
N THR A 245 30.58 9.92 -21.10
CA THR A 245 31.27 11.08 -21.68
C THR A 245 30.24 11.92 -22.44
N PRO A 246 30.14 13.23 -22.18
CA PRO A 246 29.24 14.08 -22.94
C PRO A 246 29.60 13.92 -24.41
N VAL A 247 28.65 13.43 -25.21
CA VAL A 247 28.77 13.40 -26.66
C VAL A 247 29.05 14.84 -27.07
N ALA A 248 30.25 15.06 -27.61
CA ALA A 248 30.70 16.38 -28.02
C ALA A 248 29.59 17.02 -28.87
N ALA A 249 29.20 18.24 -28.48
CA ALA A 249 28.21 18.99 -29.24
C ALA A 249 28.65 19.01 -30.72
N PRO A 250 27.72 18.76 -31.67
CA PRO A 250 28.06 18.81 -33.08
C PRO A 250 28.72 20.17 -33.37
N PRO A 251 29.85 20.21 -34.10
CA PRO A 251 30.55 21.45 -34.37
C PRO A 251 29.61 22.44 -35.05
N ALA A 252 29.41 23.60 -34.42
CA ALA A 252 28.69 24.71 -35.01
C ALA A 252 29.49 25.19 -36.23
N GLY A 253 28.91 25.11 -37.44
CA GLY A 253 29.45 25.85 -38.57
C GLY A 253 29.55 25.15 -39.92
N GLN A 254 28.92 24.00 -40.18
CA GLN A 254 28.72 23.57 -41.56
C GLN A 254 27.37 24.08 -42.09
N PRO A 255 27.34 25.03 -43.05
CA PRO A 255 26.12 25.36 -43.77
C PRO A 255 25.69 24.10 -44.54
N VAL A 256 24.57 23.52 -44.11
CA VAL A 256 23.97 22.40 -44.82
C VAL A 256 23.44 22.97 -46.13
N ALA A 257 24.13 22.66 -47.23
CA ALA A 257 23.65 22.99 -48.57
C ALA A 257 22.25 22.40 -48.74
N VAL A 258 21.26 23.26 -48.93
CA VAL A 258 19.90 22.93 -49.34
C VAL A 258 19.97 22.31 -50.74
N ASN A 259 20.23 21.01 -50.79
CA ASN A 259 20.08 20.24 -52.01
C ASN A 259 18.60 20.07 -52.31
N ALA A 260 18.20 20.53 -53.48
CA ALA A 260 16.85 20.49 -54.00
C ALA A 260 16.27 19.07 -53.95
N ALA A 261 15.01 19.02 -53.48
CA ALA A 261 13.98 18.00 -53.68
C ALA A 261 14.43 16.69 -54.36
N ARG A 262 14.95 15.76 -53.57
CA ARG A 262 14.77 14.33 -53.83
C ARG A 262 13.71 13.81 -52.87
N THR A 263 12.52 13.53 -53.40
CA THR A 263 11.48 12.77 -52.70
C THR A 263 11.97 11.34 -52.51
N PHE A 264 12.75 11.11 -51.45
CA PHE A 264 13.00 9.78 -50.97
C PHE A 264 11.70 9.23 -50.35
N PRO A 265 11.22 8.04 -50.76
CA PRO A 265 10.11 7.40 -50.07
C PRO A 265 10.51 7.24 -48.61
N LYS A 266 9.73 7.83 -47.70
CA LYS A 266 9.96 7.71 -46.24
C LYS A 266 10.18 6.22 -45.93
N PRO A 267 11.36 5.83 -45.39
CA PRO A 267 11.55 4.45 -44.97
C PRO A 267 10.42 4.11 -44.00
N LYS A 268 9.70 3.03 -44.31
CA LYS A 268 8.60 2.52 -43.49
C LYS A 268 9.20 2.25 -42.11
N ARG A 269 8.97 3.17 -41.17
CA ARG A 269 9.50 3.06 -39.81
C ARG A 269 9.06 1.69 -39.29
N PRO A 270 9.98 0.82 -38.85
CA PRO A 270 9.58 -0.46 -38.28
C PRO A 270 8.56 -0.17 -37.18
N PRO A 271 7.48 -0.96 -37.07
CA PRO A 271 6.46 -0.76 -36.06
C PRO A 271 7.16 -0.68 -34.71
N GLN A 272 7.07 0.48 -34.06
CA GLN A 272 7.64 0.61 -32.72
C GLN A 272 6.94 -0.41 -31.82
N PRO A 273 7.69 -1.11 -30.94
CA PRO A 273 7.05 -1.95 -29.95
C PRO A 273 6.01 -1.11 -29.22
N VAL A 274 4.78 -1.62 -29.16
CA VAL A 274 3.65 -0.94 -28.56
C VAL A 274 4.04 -0.62 -27.12
N ARG A 275 4.34 0.66 -26.84
CA ARG A 275 4.74 1.07 -25.49
C ARG A 275 3.53 0.88 -24.58
N VAL A 276 3.62 -0.07 -23.67
CA VAL A 276 2.60 -0.32 -22.65
C VAL A 276 2.65 0.85 -21.67
N CYS A 277 1.70 1.78 -21.77
CA CYS A 277 1.51 2.81 -20.74
C CYS A 277 0.64 2.28 -19.59
N GLY A 278 0.71 2.95 -18.45
CA GLY A 278 -0.05 2.64 -17.23
C GLY A 278 0.82 2.27 -16.04
N GLU A 279 2.13 2.17 -16.22
CA GLU A 279 3.09 2.03 -15.11
C GLU A 279 3.39 3.39 -14.46
N LYS A 280 3.91 3.36 -13.23
CA LYS A 280 4.20 4.56 -12.43
C LYS A 280 5.01 5.63 -13.19
N ASP A 281 6.02 5.18 -13.95
CA ASP A 281 6.92 6.05 -14.71
C ASP A 281 6.55 6.17 -16.19
N ASN A 282 5.47 5.52 -16.64
CA ASN A 282 5.00 5.55 -18.03
C ASN A 282 3.49 5.84 -18.08
N LEU A 283 3.15 7.08 -17.74
CA LEU A 283 1.77 7.56 -17.69
C LEU A 283 1.12 7.54 -19.08
N CYS A 284 -0.14 7.13 -19.14
CA CYS A 284 -0.91 7.16 -20.40
C CYS A 284 -1.24 8.61 -20.82
N PRO A 285 -1.46 8.89 -22.12
CA PRO A 285 -1.69 10.25 -22.60
C PRO A 285 -2.80 11.00 -21.84
N LEU A 286 -3.96 10.35 -21.61
CA LEU A 286 -5.04 10.97 -20.84
C LEU A 286 -4.64 11.23 -19.38
N GLN A 287 -3.91 10.30 -18.75
CA GLN A 287 -3.46 10.45 -17.37
C GLN A 287 -2.46 11.61 -17.22
N ILE A 288 -1.55 11.79 -18.18
CA ILE A 288 -0.66 12.95 -18.24
C ILE A 288 -1.48 14.23 -18.31
N TRP A 289 -2.46 14.28 -19.21
CA TRP A 289 -3.31 15.46 -19.37
C TRP A 289 -4.13 15.77 -18.12
N MET A 290 -4.76 14.77 -17.48
CA MET A 290 -5.53 14.96 -16.25
C MET A 290 -4.63 15.45 -15.10
N ARG A 291 -3.43 14.89 -14.92
CA ARG A 291 -2.48 15.34 -13.91
C ARG A 291 -2.00 16.77 -14.13
N ARG A 292 -1.87 17.21 -15.38
CA ARG A 292 -1.44 18.58 -15.71
C ARG A 292 -2.56 19.61 -15.57
N ASN A 293 -3.81 19.25 -15.89
CA ASN A 293 -4.89 20.23 -16.03
C ASN A 293 -5.97 20.15 -14.94
N ILE A 294 -6.24 18.98 -14.38
CA ILE A 294 -7.29 18.79 -13.36
C ILE A 294 -6.69 18.78 -11.96
N ALA A 295 -5.63 18.00 -11.74
CA ALA A 295 -5.08 17.82 -10.40
C ALA A 295 -4.68 19.15 -9.70
N PRO A 296 -4.01 20.13 -10.37
CA PRO A 296 -3.68 21.39 -9.73
C PRO A 296 -4.93 22.17 -9.27
N ALA A 297 -5.99 22.18 -10.08
CA ALA A 297 -7.23 22.89 -9.75
C ALA A 297 -7.96 22.24 -8.57
N VAL A 298 -8.01 20.89 -8.52
CA VAL A 298 -8.59 20.17 -7.38
C VAL A 298 -7.80 20.42 -6.09
N THR A 299 -6.47 20.36 -6.15
CA THR A 299 -5.60 20.58 -4.98
C THR A 299 -5.70 22.01 -4.47
N ALA A 300 -5.76 22.99 -5.37
CA ALA A 300 -5.86 24.41 -5.01
C ALA A 300 -7.29 24.84 -4.60
N GLY A 301 -8.31 24.00 -4.81
CA GLY A 301 -9.71 24.41 -4.68
C GLY A 301 -10.14 25.45 -5.72
N ASP A 302 -9.42 25.54 -6.84
CA ASP A 302 -9.72 26.48 -7.93
C ASP A 302 -10.86 25.93 -8.78
N THR A 303 -12.07 26.30 -8.39
CA THR A 303 -13.32 25.86 -9.01
C THR A 303 -13.47 26.34 -10.46
N GLU A 304 -12.91 27.49 -10.80
CA GLU A 304 -12.98 28.06 -12.13
C GLU A 304 -12.03 27.33 -13.10
N ALA A 305 -10.78 27.08 -12.67
CA ALA A 305 -9.86 26.26 -13.44
C ALA A 305 -10.34 24.83 -13.58
N LEU A 306 -10.93 24.26 -12.53
CA LEU A 306 -11.53 22.92 -12.59
C LEU A 306 -12.66 22.87 -13.61
N ALA A 307 -13.57 23.85 -13.60
CA ALA A 307 -14.66 23.91 -14.58
C ALA A 307 -14.15 23.92 -16.02
N ARG A 308 -13.16 24.78 -16.34
CA ARG A 308 -12.53 24.84 -17.68
C ARG A 308 -11.88 23.51 -18.07
N ALA A 309 -11.16 22.88 -17.15
CA ALA A 309 -10.53 21.59 -17.40
C ALA A 309 -11.60 20.51 -17.66
N MET A 310 -12.69 20.50 -16.90
CA MET A 310 -13.77 19.53 -17.09
C MET A 310 -14.55 19.73 -18.40
N ASP A 311 -14.76 20.97 -18.85
CA ASP A 311 -15.30 21.23 -20.19
C ASP A 311 -14.39 20.66 -21.29
N LYS A 312 -13.08 20.87 -21.16
CA LYS A 312 -12.10 20.32 -22.11
C LYS A 312 -12.09 18.79 -22.07
N LEU A 313 -12.18 18.19 -20.88
CA LEU A 313 -12.28 16.74 -20.71
C LEU A 313 -13.52 16.16 -21.41
N ALA A 314 -14.65 16.87 -21.40
CA ALA A 314 -15.87 16.44 -22.08
C ALA A 314 -15.67 16.27 -23.59
N THR A 315 -14.73 17.02 -24.19
CA THR A 315 -14.38 16.91 -25.63
C THR A 315 -13.56 15.66 -25.97
N PHE A 316 -13.01 14.98 -24.97
CA PHE A 316 -12.23 13.76 -25.18
C PHE A 316 -13.08 12.49 -25.26
N SER A 317 -14.40 12.60 -25.12
CA SER A 317 -15.30 11.45 -25.23
C SER A 317 -15.03 10.72 -26.55
N PRO A 318 -14.64 9.44 -26.49
CA PRO A 318 -14.21 8.73 -27.68
C PRO A 318 -15.40 8.19 -28.49
N ASP A 319 -16.54 8.09 -27.82
CA ASP A 319 -17.79 7.50 -28.26
C ASP A 319 -18.91 8.38 -27.69
N SER A 320 -19.86 8.78 -28.53
CA SER A 320 -20.98 9.62 -28.11
C SER A 320 -22.03 8.86 -27.28
N SER A 321 -22.01 7.52 -27.32
CA SER A 321 -22.89 6.67 -26.49
C SER A 321 -22.43 6.58 -25.04
N TRP A 322 -21.25 7.09 -24.69
CA TRP A 322 -20.74 7.06 -23.33
C TRP A 322 -21.19 8.29 -22.56
N GLU A 323 -21.56 8.08 -21.29
CA GLU A 323 -21.84 9.16 -20.33
C GLU A 323 -20.59 9.98 -19.94
N TRP A 324 -19.46 9.84 -20.65
CA TRP A 324 -18.23 10.57 -20.37
C TRP A 324 -18.42 12.09 -20.44
N ALA A 325 -19.01 12.56 -21.54
CA ALA A 325 -19.20 13.99 -21.76
C ALA A 325 -20.25 14.58 -20.80
N SER A 326 -21.32 13.83 -20.49
CA SER A 326 -22.35 14.26 -19.55
C SER A 326 -21.79 14.33 -18.12
N MET A 327 -21.05 13.32 -17.67
CA MET A 327 -20.39 13.32 -16.35
C MET A 327 -19.35 14.44 -16.22
N ALA A 328 -18.53 14.66 -17.24
CA ALA A 328 -17.55 15.74 -17.25
C ALA A 328 -18.24 17.12 -17.17
N LYS A 329 -19.30 17.34 -17.96
CA LYS A 329 -20.11 18.57 -17.90
C LYS A 329 -20.81 18.76 -16.56
N ALA A 330 -21.29 17.69 -15.93
CA ALA A 330 -21.90 17.75 -14.61
C ALA A 330 -20.90 18.21 -13.53
N SER A 331 -19.68 17.66 -13.56
CA SER A 331 -18.59 18.11 -12.68
C SER A 331 -18.19 19.56 -12.97
N ALA A 332 -18.11 19.97 -14.24
CA ALA A 332 -17.86 21.36 -14.61
C ALA A 332 -18.95 22.30 -14.08
N ALA A 333 -20.22 21.91 -14.17
CA ALA A 333 -21.34 22.68 -13.65
C ALA A 333 -21.30 22.80 -12.12
N ALA A 334 -20.95 21.73 -11.40
CA ALA A 334 -20.76 21.77 -9.95
C ALA A 334 -19.61 22.72 -9.56
N ALA A 335 -18.47 22.60 -10.24
CA ALA A 335 -17.33 23.47 -10.03
C ALA A 335 -17.70 24.95 -10.26
N ARG A 336 -18.41 25.31 -11.34
CA ARG A 336 -18.87 26.69 -11.56
C ARG A 336 -19.78 27.24 -10.45
N ARG A 337 -20.50 26.38 -9.72
CA ARG A 337 -21.31 26.79 -8.55
C ARG A 337 -20.49 26.92 -7.26
N GLY A 338 -19.18 26.64 -7.30
CA GLY A 338 -18.33 26.56 -6.12
C GLY A 338 -18.47 25.25 -5.35
N ASP A 339 -19.20 24.27 -5.87
CA ASP A 339 -19.54 23.02 -5.18
C ASP A 339 -18.49 21.95 -5.46
N MET A 340 -17.38 21.99 -4.70
CA MET A 340 -16.27 21.06 -4.85
C MET A 340 -16.61 19.63 -4.45
N ASP A 341 -17.56 19.43 -3.53
CA ASP A 341 -17.93 18.09 -3.07
C ASP A 341 -18.78 17.36 -4.10
N GLU A 342 -19.76 18.03 -4.72
CA GLU A 342 -20.50 17.46 -5.84
C GLU A 342 -19.58 17.27 -7.07
N ALA A 343 -18.61 18.17 -7.31
CA ALA A 343 -17.61 17.98 -8.36
C ALA A 343 -16.77 16.72 -8.13
N ARG A 344 -16.29 16.47 -6.90
CA ARG A 344 -15.56 15.26 -6.51
C ARG A 344 -16.40 13.99 -6.62
N LYS A 345 -17.66 14.06 -6.23
CA LYS A 345 -18.62 12.95 -6.40
C LYS A 345 -18.80 12.59 -7.88
N ALA A 346 -18.91 13.58 -8.77
CA ALA A 346 -18.94 13.36 -10.21
C ALA A 346 -17.62 12.75 -10.74
N CYS A 347 -16.47 13.19 -10.22
CA CYS A 347 -15.18 12.54 -10.52
C CYS A 347 -15.19 11.06 -10.13
N ARG A 348 -15.62 10.71 -8.90
CA ARG A 348 -15.72 9.30 -8.47
C ARG A 348 -16.63 8.48 -9.38
N GLY A 349 -17.78 9.03 -9.78
CA GLY A 349 -18.69 8.39 -10.74
C GLY A 349 -18.00 8.10 -12.08
N CYS A 350 -17.35 9.11 -12.68
CA CYS A 350 -16.61 8.96 -13.94
C CYS A 350 -15.47 7.94 -13.81
N HIS A 351 -14.67 8.00 -12.74
CA HIS A 351 -13.59 7.07 -12.51
C HIS A 351 -14.07 5.63 -12.25
N THR A 352 -15.24 5.45 -11.66
CA THR A 352 -15.82 4.12 -11.44
C THR A 352 -16.34 3.52 -12.75
N THR A 353 -17.11 4.29 -13.52
CA THR A 353 -17.78 3.79 -14.73
C THR A 353 -16.88 3.80 -15.96
N MET A 354 -16.10 4.86 -16.18
CA MET A 354 -15.42 5.12 -17.45
C MET A 354 -13.95 4.73 -17.47
N LYS A 355 -13.22 4.81 -16.34
CA LYS A 355 -11.79 4.47 -16.26
C LYS A 355 -11.51 3.04 -16.79
N PRO A 356 -12.28 1.98 -16.43
CA PRO A 356 -12.02 0.65 -16.94
C PRO A 356 -12.22 0.56 -18.46
N LEU A 357 -13.30 1.14 -18.98
CA LEU A 357 -13.64 1.14 -20.40
C LEU A 357 -12.58 1.89 -21.22
N TRP A 358 -12.15 3.06 -20.76
CA TRP A 358 -11.08 3.83 -21.41
C TRP A 358 -9.77 3.05 -21.44
N ARG A 359 -9.39 2.42 -20.31
CA ARG A 359 -8.16 1.61 -20.23
C ARG A 359 -8.19 0.37 -21.12
N GLN A 360 -9.36 -0.15 -21.43
CA GLN A 360 -9.51 -1.28 -22.34
C GLN A 360 -9.42 -0.85 -23.80
N LYS A 361 -10.10 0.24 -24.18
CA LYS A 361 -10.29 0.59 -25.60
C LYS A 361 -9.42 1.74 -26.10
N TYR A 362 -9.05 2.68 -25.23
CA TYR A 362 -8.45 3.97 -25.60
C TYR A 362 -7.20 4.31 -24.78
N ARG A 363 -6.57 3.31 -24.17
CA ARG A 363 -5.39 3.48 -23.30
C ARG A 363 -4.29 4.33 -23.93
N LEU A 364 -4.02 4.09 -25.22
CA LEU A 364 -2.97 4.79 -25.99
C LEU A 364 -3.51 5.95 -26.84
N ARG A 365 -4.80 6.30 -26.72
CA ARG A 365 -5.39 7.39 -27.50
C ARG A 365 -4.75 8.71 -27.08
N PRO A 366 -4.12 9.46 -28.03
CA PRO A 366 -3.61 10.78 -27.72
C PRO A 366 -4.77 11.73 -27.41
N VAL A 367 -4.60 12.56 -26.38
CA VAL A 367 -5.49 13.68 -26.06
C VAL A 367 -4.73 14.97 -26.30
N LYS A 368 -5.39 15.96 -26.92
CA LYS A 368 -4.79 17.23 -27.33
C LYS A 368 -5.47 18.40 -26.64
#